data_AF-F0LLV8-F1
#
_entry.id   AF-F0LLV8-F1
#
_cell.length_a   1.000
_cell.length_b   1.000
_cell.length_c   1.000
_cell.angle_alpha   90.00
_cell.angle_beta   90.00
_cell.angle_gamma   90.00
#
_symmetry.space_group_name_H-M   'P 1'
#
loop_
_entity.id
_entity.type
_entity.pdbx_description
1 polymer ?
#
loop_
_entity_poly.entity_id
_entity_poly.type
_entity_poly.pdbx_seq_one_letter_code
_entity_poly.pdbx_strand_id
1 'polypeptide(L)' 'MKRNGELIEDADLLIAATAIAKGYTLWTRNIKHFERLEKFGLRLFKG' A
#
# COMPACT_ATOMS: atom_id res chain seq x y z
N MET A 1 0.28 -16.52 17.99
CA MET A 1 -0.12 -17.54 16.99
C MET A 1 0.08 -16.96 15.61
N LYS A 2 1.06 -17.46 14.85
CA LYS A 2 1.30 -17.06 13.46
C LYS A 2 0.31 -17.84 12.59
N ARG A 3 -0.66 -17.14 12.00
CA ARG A 3 -1.63 -17.73 11.06
C ARG A 3 -1.10 -17.45 9.65
N ASN A 4 -0.51 -18.49 9.07
CA ASN A 4 0.05 -18.50 7.72
C ASN A 4 -0.98 -18.05 6.68
N GLY A 5 -0.56 -17.17 5.76
CA GLY A 5 -1.26 -17.00 4.48
C GLY A 5 -1.00 -15.67 3.80
N GLU A 6 -1.50 -14.58 4.39
CA GLU A 6 -1.61 -13.29 3.70
C GLU A 6 -1.05 -12.17 4.57
N LEU A 7 0.28 -12.04 4.58
CA LEU A 7 0.97 -10.89 5.21
C LEU A 7 0.70 -9.56 4.46
N ILE A 8 -0.14 -9.62 3.43
CA ILE A 8 -0.59 -8.54 2.56
C ILE A 8 -2.06 -8.32 2.92
N GLU A 9 -2.37 -7.58 3.98
CA GLU A 9 -3.72 -7.04 4.14
C GLU A 9 -3.75 -5.85 5.11
N ASP A 10 -3.27 -5.98 6.34
CA ASP A 10 -3.38 -4.87 7.32
C ASP A 10 -2.28 -3.81 7.18
N ALA A 11 -1.01 -4.23 7.02
CA ALA A 11 0.12 -3.30 6.96
C ALA A 11 0.10 -2.47 5.67
N ASP A 12 -0.17 -3.11 4.52
CA ASP A 12 -0.29 -2.41 3.24
C ASP A 12 -1.46 -1.42 3.25
N LEU A 13 -2.59 -1.80 3.88
CA LEU A 13 -3.72 -0.90 4.06
C LEU A 13 -3.36 0.29 4.94
N LEU A 14 -2.65 0.07 6.05
CA LEU A 14 -2.21 1.14 6.95
C LEU A 14 -1.22 2.10 6.25
N ILE A 15 -0.26 1.56 5.51
CA ILE A 15 0.71 2.35 4.74
C ILE A 15 0.00 3.18 3.67
N ALA A 16 -0.89 2.55 2.89
CA ALA A 16 -1.65 3.22 1.85
C ALA A 16 -2.59 4.29 2.43
N ALA A 17 -3.34 3.98 3.49
CA ALA A 17 -4.21 4.93 4.16
C ALA A 17 -3.43 6.14 4.70
N THR A 18 -2.25 5.89 5.29
CA THR A 18 -1.37 6.96 5.76
C THR A 18 -0.89 7.84 4.61
N ALA A 19 -0.44 7.25 3.51
CA ALA A 19 0.01 7.98 2.33
C ALA A 19 -1.13 8.81 1.70
N ILE A 20 -2.34 8.24 1.59
CA ILE A 20 -3.52 8.96 1.09
C ILE A 20 -3.87 10.11 2.04
N ALA A 21 -4.00 9.85 3.34
CA ALA A 21 -4.39 10.85 4.33
C ALA A 21 -3.41 12.02 4.45
N LYS A 22 -2.12 11.76 4.21
CA LYS A 22 -1.07 12.79 4.22
C LYS A 22 -0.77 13.39 2.84
N GLY A 23 -1.38 12.86 1.77
CA GLY A 23 -1.08 13.27 0.41
C GLY A 23 0.36 12.97 0.00
N TYR A 24 0.92 11.85 0.44
CA TYR A 24 2.25 11.39 0.05
C TYR A 24 2.22 10.49 -1.18
N THR A 25 3.33 10.47 -1.91
CA THR A 25 3.60 9.48 -2.96
C THR A 25 4.34 8.32 -2.32
N LEU A 26 3.78 7.12 -2.42
CA LEU A 26 4.37 5.91 -1.86
C LEU A 26 5.44 5.37 -2.81
N TRP A 27 6.68 5.31 -2.32
CA TRP A 27 7.77 4.60 -2.97
C TRP A 27 7.88 3.19 -2.40
N THR A 28 7.78 2.17 -3.26
CA THR A 28 7.82 0.77 -2.83
C THR A 28 8.37 -0.12 -3.93
N ARG A 29 9.03 -1.21 -3.54
CA ARG A 29 9.43 -2.30 -4.45
C ARG A 29 8.29 -3.31 -4.68
N ASN A 30 7.24 -3.26 -3.87
CA ASN A 30 6.07 -4.15 -3.96
C ASN A 30 4.93 -3.52 -4.77
N ILE A 31 5.24 -2.95 -5.93
CA ILE A 31 4.30 -2.13 -6.73
C ILE A 31 2.96 -2.85 -6.95
N LYS A 32 3.00 -4.14 -7.33
CA LYS A 32 1.80 -4.96 -7.58
C LYS A 32 0.82 -5.01 -6.40
N HIS A 33 1.32 -4.92 -5.15
CA HIS A 33 0.47 -4.98 -3.96
C HIS A 33 -0.34 -3.70 -3.78
N PHE A 34 0.30 -2.56 -4.05
CA PHE A 34 -0.27 -1.23 -3.86
C PHE A 34 -0.96 -0.67 -5.10
N GLU A 35 -0.71 -1.23 -6.28
CA GLU A 35 -1.34 -0.81 -7.54
C GLU A 35 -2.88 -0.90 -7.45
N ARG A 36 -3.40 -1.94 -6.79
CA ARG A 36 -4.85 -2.10 -6.54
C ARG A 36 -5.45 -0.96 -5.69
N LEU A 37 -4.61 -0.22 -4.97
CA LEU A 37 -5.01 0.86 -4.07
C LEU A 37 -4.92 2.24 -4.75
N GLU A 38 -4.34 2.35 -5.95
CA GLU A 38 -4.36 3.60 -6.74
C GLU A 38 -5.82 4.06 -7.00
N LYS A 39 -6.77 3.12 -7.13
CA LYS A 39 -8.21 3.42 -7.26
C LYS A 39 -8.83 4.13 -6.06
N PHE A 40 -8.18 4.08 -4.89
CA PHE A 40 -8.59 4.78 -3.68
C PHE A 40 -7.84 6.11 -3.48
N GLY A 41 -7.05 6.55 -4.47
CA GLY A 41 -6.30 7.81 -4.42
C GLY A 41 -4.85 7.64 -3.93
N LEU A 42 -4.35 6.41 -3.78
CA LEU A 42 -2.94 6.19 -3.52
C LEU A 42 -2.11 6.62 -4.73
N ARG A 43 -1.04 7.38 -4.51
CA ARG A 43 -0.08 7.73 -5.55
C ARG A 43 1.17 6.89 -5.40
N LEU A 44 1.55 6.16 -6.45
CA LEU A 44 2.78 5.39 -6.48
C LEU A 44 3.88 6.11 -7.24
N PHE A 45 5.11 6.06 -6.71
CA PHE A 45 6.27 6.51 -7.44
C PHE A 45 6.66 5.45 -8.47
N LYS A 46 6.54 5.79 -9.76
CA LYS A 46 7.00 4.97 -10.90
C LYS A 46 8.21 5.70 -11.49
N GLY A 47 9.40 5.37 -10.98
CA GLY A 47 10.68 5.85 -11.50
C GLY A 47 11.48 4.73 -12.12
#